data_AF-A0A0H5CNJ6-F1
#
_entry.id   AF-A0A0H5CNJ6-F1
#
_cell.length_a   1.000
_cell.length_b   1.000
_cell.length_c   1.000
_cell.angle_alpha   90.00
_cell.angle_beta   90.00
_cell.angle_gamma   90.00
#
_symmetry.space_group_name_H-M   'P 1'
#
loop_
_entity.id
_entity.type
_entity.pdbx_description
1 polymer ?
#
loop_
_entity_poly.entity_id
_entity_poly.type
_entity_poly.pdbx_seq_one_letter_code
_entity_poly.pdbx_strand_id
1 'polypeptide(L)'
;MRELRERHAWVDTDHDLAITLAVVVGSRADDVVRAYGGDPAAPIGARTFAESAVPVDDIGDYGHAQVFTVADRVVVLENNGWAGSDPDTAVRASTGGGSFLSAYWNVDALSRLVQAVDGKVTANLEPLFAANPPQVGDVYPEWLDGGAFTAATYRSACLAVVQQQTGVAFDRKWLETAWSTFRIPVR
;
A
#
# COMPACT_ATOMS: atom_id res chain seq x y z
N MET A 1 7.80 14.17 -11.01
CA MET A 1 6.59 13.37 -10.75
C MET A 1 5.82 13.02 -12.04
N ARG A 2 5.63 13.95 -12.99
CA ARG A 2 4.98 13.67 -14.29
C ARG A 2 5.45 12.41 -15.03
N GLU A 3 6.76 12.24 -15.27
CA GLU A 3 7.29 11.07 -15.98
C GLU A 3 7.01 9.73 -15.25
N LEU A 4 7.03 9.76 -13.91
CA LEU A 4 6.71 8.58 -13.10
C LEU A 4 5.24 8.19 -13.23
N ARG A 5 4.35 9.18 -13.28
CA ARG A 5 2.92 8.93 -13.56
C ARG A 5 2.70 8.34 -14.93
N GLU A 6 3.35 8.87 -15.96
CA GLU A 6 3.23 8.36 -17.33
C GLU A 6 3.62 6.87 -17.42
N ARG A 7 4.63 6.44 -16.65
CA ARG A 7 5.00 5.01 -16.52
C ARG A 7 3.89 4.16 -15.89
N HIS A 8 3.14 4.73 -14.95
CA HIS A 8 2.08 4.06 -14.21
C HIS A 8 0.67 4.30 -14.78
N ALA A 9 0.53 5.04 -15.88
CA ALA A 9 -0.77 5.48 -16.41
C ALA A 9 -1.73 4.34 -16.75
N TRP A 10 -1.22 3.14 -17.00
CA TRP A 10 -2.04 1.94 -17.25
C TRP A 10 -3.00 1.63 -16.09
N VAL A 11 -2.63 1.98 -14.85
CA VAL A 11 -3.42 1.71 -13.64
C VAL A 11 -4.68 2.57 -13.55
N ASP A 12 -4.67 3.74 -14.20
CA ASP A 12 -5.83 4.64 -14.23
C ASP A 12 -6.95 4.09 -15.14
N THR A 13 -6.60 3.17 -16.05
CA THR A 13 -7.54 2.49 -16.96
C THR A 13 -7.87 1.06 -16.54
N ASP A 14 -7.24 0.55 -15.49
CA ASP A 14 -7.51 -0.78 -14.93
C ASP A 14 -8.59 -0.67 -13.85
N HIS A 15 -9.84 -0.59 -14.28
CA HIS A 15 -10.97 -0.25 -13.40
C HIS A 15 -11.25 -1.31 -12.33
N ASP A 16 -10.91 -2.58 -12.61
CA ASP A 16 -11.15 -3.71 -11.72
C ASP A 16 -10.03 -3.90 -10.68
N LEU A 17 -8.89 -3.21 -10.85
CA LEU A 17 -7.77 -3.32 -9.92
C LEU A 17 -8.08 -2.57 -8.62
N ALA A 18 -8.36 -3.34 -7.56
CA ALA A 18 -8.38 -2.91 -6.17
C ALA A 18 -7.16 -3.46 -5.43
N ILE A 19 -6.39 -2.59 -4.79
CA ILE A 19 -5.08 -2.94 -4.25
C ILE A 19 -4.67 -2.04 -3.09
N THR A 20 -3.99 -2.63 -2.11
CA THR A 20 -3.04 -1.91 -1.28
C THR A 20 -1.63 -2.33 -1.65
N LEU A 21 -0.79 -1.34 -1.99
CA LEU A 21 0.66 -1.49 -2.12
C LEU A 21 1.30 -0.77 -0.94
N ALA A 22 2.13 -1.47 -0.16
CA ALA A 22 2.99 -0.84 0.83
C ALA A 22 4.46 -1.18 0.58
N VAL A 23 5.33 -0.23 0.89
CA VAL A 23 6.78 -0.40 0.87
C VAL A 23 7.34 -0.02 2.23
N VAL A 24 8.12 -0.91 2.81
CA VAL A 24 8.74 -0.76 4.12
C VAL A 24 10.25 -0.80 3.98
N VAL A 25 10.91 0.18 4.61
CA VAL A 25 12.36 0.39 4.57
C VAL A 25 12.90 0.26 5.98
N GLY A 26 14.03 -0.45 6.15
CA GLY A 26 14.65 -0.65 7.45
C GLY A 26 14.04 -1.77 8.30
N SER A 27 13.07 -2.51 7.76
CA SER A 27 12.40 -3.64 8.45
C SER A 27 12.61 -4.94 7.68
N ARG A 28 12.62 -6.08 8.39
CA ARG A 28 12.65 -7.42 7.77
C ARG A 28 11.24 -7.87 7.43
N ALA A 29 11.10 -8.77 6.46
CA ALA A 29 9.81 -9.32 6.05
C ALA A 29 9.00 -9.89 7.24
N ASP A 30 9.63 -10.65 8.12
CA ASP A 30 8.97 -11.22 9.31
C ASP A 30 8.40 -10.16 10.24
N ASP A 31 9.12 -9.04 10.42
CA ASP A 31 8.69 -7.94 11.28
C ASP A 31 7.52 -7.18 10.65
N VAL A 32 7.52 -7.04 9.31
CA VAL A 32 6.38 -6.48 8.57
C VAL A 32 5.15 -7.38 8.68
N VAL A 33 5.29 -8.71 8.54
CA VAL A 33 4.17 -9.64 8.75
C VAL A 33 3.57 -9.48 10.14
N ARG A 34 4.41 -9.39 11.18
CA ARG A 34 3.95 -9.12 12.55
C ARG A 34 3.29 -7.75 12.71
N ALA A 35 3.80 -6.72 12.05
CA ALA A 35 3.21 -5.37 12.08
C ALA A 35 1.80 -5.37 11.48
N TYR A 36 1.55 -6.19 10.46
CA TYR A 36 0.22 -6.44 9.90
C TYR A 36 -0.65 -7.36 10.78
N GLY A 37 -0.10 -7.92 11.85
CA GLY A 37 -0.80 -8.86 12.75
C GLY A 37 -0.83 -10.30 12.28
N GLY A 38 -0.08 -10.64 11.21
CA GLY A 38 0.11 -12.02 10.78
C GLY A 38 1.20 -12.74 11.57
N ASP A 39 1.33 -14.05 11.35
CA ASP A 39 2.40 -14.88 11.89
C ASP A 39 3.40 -15.27 10.77
N PRO A 40 4.66 -14.80 10.82
CA PRO A 40 5.66 -15.14 9.80
C PRO A 40 6.01 -16.64 9.76
N ALA A 41 5.73 -17.39 10.82
CA ALA A 41 5.92 -18.85 10.84
C ALA A 41 4.76 -19.62 10.19
N ALA A 42 3.66 -18.96 9.83
CA ALA A 42 2.45 -19.59 9.31
C ALA A 42 1.96 -18.97 7.98
N PRO A 43 2.79 -18.95 6.90
CA PRO A 43 2.30 -18.57 5.58
C PRO A 43 1.24 -19.56 5.08
N ILE A 44 0.26 -19.07 4.33
CA ILE A 44 -0.80 -19.88 3.68
C ILE A 44 -0.40 -20.37 2.28
N GLY A 45 0.90 -20.41 2.01
CA GLY A 45 1.51 -20.78 0.73
C GLY A 45 1.87 -19.58 -0.15
N ALA A 46 2.50 -19.89 -1.28
CA ALA A 46 2.75 -18.90 -2.32
C ALA A 46 1.51 -18.76 -3.22
N ARG A 47 1.05 -17.52 -3.46
CA ARG A 47 -0.13 -17.23 -4.27
C ARG A 47 0.13 -16.04 -5.19
N THR A 48 -0.46 -16.05 -6.37
CA THR A 48 -0.57 -14.87 -7.23
C THR A 48 -1.52 -13.84 -6.61
N PHE A 49 -1.54 -12.61 -7.13
CA PHE A 49 -2.43 -11.57 -6.62
C PHE A 49 -3.91 -11.99 -6.74
N ALA A 50 -4.29 -12.59 -7.86
CA ALA A 50 -5.65 -13.12 -8.06
C ALA A 50 -6.02 -14.22 -7.04
N GLU A 51 -5.11 -15.17 -6.78
CA GLU A 51 -5.32 -16.26 -5.81
C GLU A 51 -5.31 -15.80 -4.34
N SER A 52 -4.77 -14.60 -4.07
CA SER A 52 -4.79 -13.98 -2.75
C SER A 52 -6.11 -13.25 -2.42
N ALA A 53 -7.05 -13.14 -3.36
CA ALA A 53 -8.36 -12.57 -3.06
C ALA A 53 -9.04 -13.35 -1.91
N VAL A 54 -9.61 -12.61 -0.96
CA VAL A 54 -10.43 -13.19 0.11
C VAL A 54 -11.80 -13.57 -0.50
N PRO A 55 -12.34 -14.76 -0.22
CA PRO A 55 -13.69 -15.13 -0.65
C PRO A 55 -14.72 -14.10 -0.19
N VAL A 56 -15.74 -13.84 -1.01
CA VAL A 56 -16.77 -12.82 -0.73
C VAL A 56 -17.43 -13.02 0.64
N ASP A 57 -17.71 -14.27 1.01
CA ASP A 57 -18.35 -14.62 2.28
C ASP A 57 -17.46 -14.38 3.52
N ASP A 58 -16.15 -14.22 3.31
CA ASP A 58 -15.13 -14.04 4.35
C ASP A 58 -14.59 -12.58 4.41
N ILE A 59 -15.09 -11.68 3.55
CA ILE A 59 -14.65 -10.28 3.54
C ILE A 59 -14.98 -9.64 4.88
N GLY A 60 -13.97 -9.07 5.53
CA GLY A 60 -14.09 -8.45 6.86
C GLY A 60 -13.72 -9.37 8.02
N ASP A 61 -13.65 -10.69 7.80
CA ASP A 61 -13.20 -11.63 8.84
C ASP A 61 -11.67 -11.72 8.92
N TYR A 62 -11.02 -11.68 7.75
CA TYR A 62 -9.57 -11.68 7.62
C TYR A 62 -9.14 -11.07 6.28
N GLY A 63 -7.86 -10.69 6.20
CA GLY A 63 -7.20 -10.24 4.98
C GLY A 63 -6.09 -11.20 4.55
N HIS A 64 -5.60 -11.00 3.33
CA HIS A 64 -4.36 -11.61 2.86
C HIS A 64 -3.34 -10.53 2.53
N ALA A 65 -2.11 -10.72 3.02
CA ALA A 65 -0.96 -9.91 2.67
C ALA A 65 0.09 -10.79 1.98
N GLN A 66 0.40 -10.49 0.74
CA GLN A 66 1.58 -11.02 0.05
C GLN A 66 2.79 -10.21 0.48
N VAL A 67 3.86 -10.86 0.96
CA VAL A 67 5.07 -10.17 1.45
C VAL A 67 6.29 -10.70 0.71
N PHE A 68 7.07 -9.79 0.13
CA PHE A 68 8.30 -10.11 -0.60
C PHE A 68 9.32 -8.95 -0.50
N THR A 69 10.49 -9.13 -1.08
CA THR A 69 11.57 -8.14 -1.03
C THR A 69 11.97 -7.69 -2.43
N VAL A 70 12.14 -6.39 -2.61
CA VAL A 70 12.70 -5.77 -3.82
C VAL A 70 13.95 -5.01 -3.41
N ALA A 71 15.11 -5.45 -3.90
CA ALA A 71 16.43 -5.04 -3.39
C ALA A 71 16.55 -5.26 -1.87
N ASP A 72 16.50 -4.19 -1.08
CA ASP A 72 16.62 -4.17 0.38
C ASP A 72 15.34 -3.71 1.09
N ARG A 73 14.21 -3.66 0.37
CA ARG A 73 12.93 -3.12 0.86
C ARG A 73 11.86 -4.20 0.84
N VAL A 74 11.03 -4.22 1.88
CA VAL A 74 9.89 -5.14 1.96
C VAL A 74 8.71 -4.52 1.22
N VAL A 75 8.06 -5.30 0.37
CA VAL A 75 6.84 -4.91 -0.34
C VAL A 75 5.70 -5.77 0.19
N VAL A 76 4.55 -5.13 0.43
CA VAL A 76 3.30 -5.80 0.77
C VAL A 76 2.27 -5.50 -0.31
N LEU A 77 1.62 -6.55 -0.81
CA LEU A 77 0.46 -6.44 -1.70
C LEU A 77 -0.76 -7.07 -1.05
N GLU A 78 -1.88 -6.37 -1.14
CA GLU A 78 -3.19 -6.87 -0.69
C GLU A 78 -4.17 -6.75 -1.86
N ASN A 79 -4.83 -7.85 -2.24
CA ASN A 79 -5.90 -7.83 -3.22
C ASN A 79 -7.20 -7.39 -2.55
N ASN A 80 -7.62 -6.16 -2.83
CA ASN A 80 -8.76 -5.49 -2.20
C ASN A 80 -8.72 -5.47 -0.65
N GLY A 81 -7.58 -5.76 -0.04
CA GLY A 81 -7.34 -5.58 1.39
C GLY A 81 -6.89 -4.15 1.69
N TRP A 82 -7.13 -3.69 2.91
CA TRP A 82 -6.91 -2.29 3.33
C TRP A 82 -6.03 -2.17 4.57
N ALA A 83 -5.37 -3.23 5.04
CA ALA A 83 -4.61 -3.18 6.29
C ALA A 83 -3.44 -2.19 6.21
N GLY A 84 -2.82 -2.04 5.04
CA GLY A 84 -1.80 -1.02 4.80
C GLY A 84 -2.34 0.42 4.77
N SER A 85 -3.66 0.63 4.69
CA SER A 85 -4.29 1.96 4.79
C SER A 85 -4.54 2.41 6.24
N ASP A 86 -4.29 1.53 7.23
CA ASP A 86 -4.38 1.84 8.65
C ASP A 86 -3.09 2.52 9.16
N PRO A 87 -3.18 3.76 9.70
CA PRO A 87 -2.03 4.44 10.30
C PRO A 87 -1.34 3.64 11.41
N ASP A 88 -2.07 2.83 12.18
CA ASP A 88 -1.44 2.04 13.26
C ASP A 88 -0.56 0.92 12.68
N THR A 89 -0.94 0.34 11.54
CA THR A 89 -0.07 -0.60 10.80
C THR A 89 1.20 0.10 10.33
N ALA A 90 1.07 1.31 9.78
CA ALA A 90 2.23 2.11 9.35
C ALA A 90 3.17 2.43 10.52
N VAL A 91 2.62 2.81 11.68
CA VAL A 91 3.40 3.08 12.90
C VAL A 91 4.18 1.84 13.34
N ARG A 92 3.51 0.68 13.45
CA ARG A 92 4.17 -0.57 13.86
C ARG A 92 5.26 -0.99 12.87
N ALA A 93 5.00 -0.88 11.57
CA ALA A 93 5.92 -1.33 10.53
C ALA A 93 7.14 -0.42 10.35
N SER A 94 7.05 0.85 10.73
CA SER A 94 8.12 1.84 10.60
C SER A 94 8.94 2.06 11.89
N THR A 95 8.52 1.52 13.03
CA THR A 95 9.21 1.70 14.31
C THR A 95 10.63 1.14 14.28
N GLY A 96 11.59 1.84 14.91
CA GLY A 96 12.98 1.39 15.02
C GLY A 96 13.89 1.99 13.95
N GLY A 97 13.59 3.21 13.51
CA GLY A 97 14.35 3.95 12.49
C GLY A 97 13.98 3.65 11.04
N GLY A 98 12.88 2.91 10.81
CA GLY A 98 12.39 2.55 9.49
C GLY A 98 11.40 3.56 8.90
N SER A 99 10.89 3.25 7.71
CA SER A 99 9.77 3.97 7.10
C SER A 99 8.79 3.04 6.43
N PHE A 100 7.53 3.46 6.38
CA PHE A 100 6.41 2.79 5.74
C PHE A 100 5.71 3.80 4.85
N LEU A 101 5.39 3.41 3.62
CA LEU A 101 4.51 4.18 2.73
C LEU A 101 3.59 3.22 1.99
N SER A 102 2.29 3.48 2.06
CA SER A 102 1.27 2.72 1.33
C SER A 102 0.40 3.61 0.45
N ALA A 103 -0.10 2.98 -0.61
CA ALA A 103 -1.15 3.48 -1.47
C ALA A 103 -2.25 2.41 -1.55
N TYR A 104 -3.47 2.81 -1.20
CA TYR A 104 -4.67 1.99 -1.28
C TYR A 104 -5.67 2.64 -2.23
N TRP A 105 -6.33 1.83 -3.05
CA TRP A 105 -7.59 2.18 -3.68
C TRP A 105 -8.45 0.94 -3.95
N ASN A 106 -9.76 1.12 -4.07
CA ASN A 106 -10.68 0.07 -4.48
C ASN A 106 -11.63 0.49 -5.61
N VAL A 107 -12.55 -0.41 -5.97
CA VAL A 107 -13.56 -0.20 -7.02
C VAL A 107 -14.63 0.82 -6.62
N ASP A 108 -14.85 1.04 -5.32
CA ASP A 108 -15.82 2.01 -4.77
C ASP A 108 -15.24 3.42 -4.64
N ALA A 109 -14.08 3.69 -5.27
CA ALA A 109 -13.37 4.95 -5.21
C ALA A 109 -12.96 5.40 -3.79
N LEU A 110 -12.80 4.46 -2.86
CA LEU A 110 -12.09 4.71 -1.61
C LEU A 110 -10.60 4.67 -1.89
N SER A 111 -9.84 5.65 -1.38
CA SER A 111 -8.38 5.61 -1.45
C SER A 111 -7.69 6.19 -0.23
N ARG A 112 -6.43 5.78 -0.02
CA ARG A 112 -5.61 6.35 1.05
C ARG A 112 -4.13 6.31 0.67
N LEU A 113 -3.43 7.37 1.02
CA LEU A 113 -1.98 7.38 1.16
C LEU A 113 -1.64 7.48 2.64
N VAL A 114 -0.86 6.53 3.14
CA VAL A 114 -0.39 6.53 4.53
C VAL A 114 1.12 6.40 4.56
N GLN A 115 1.77 7.29 5.30
CA GLN A 115 3.20 7.24 5.53
C GLN A 115 3.47 7.34 7.04
N ALA A 116 4.39 6.50 7.51
CA ALA A 116 4.99 6.68 8.81
C ALA A 116 6.52 6.55 8.73
N VAL A 117 7.21 7.35 9.53
CA VAL A 117 8.67 7.33 9.66
C VAL A 117 8.99 7.21 11.14
N ASP A 118 9.75 6.19 11.50
CA ASP A 118 10.11 5.86 12.89
C ASP A 118 8.91 5.89 13.85
N GLY A 119 7.83 5.20 13.47
CA GLY A 119 6.62 5.11 14.30
C GLY A 119 5.78 6.39 14.37
N LYS A 120 6.09 7.43 13.58
CA LYS A 120 5.29 8.66 13.50
C LYS A 120 4.61 8.78 12.15
N VAL A 121 3.30 8.97 12.13
CA VAL A 121 2.54 9.25 10.91
C VAL A 121 2.97 10.60 10.34
N THR A 122 3.44 10.60 9.08
CA THR A 122 3.89 11.79 8.35
C THR A 122 3.03 12.09 7.13
N ALA A 123 2.22 11.13 6.68
CA ALA A 123 1.17 11.35 5.70
C ALA A 123 -0.03 10.46 6.04
N ASN A 124 -1.22 11.02 5.92
CA ASN A 124 -2.48 10.29 6.06
C ASN A 124 -3.52 11.12 5.31
N LEU A 125 -3.84 10.77 4.07
CA LEU A 125 -4.73 11.60 3.24
C LEU A 125 -5.47 10.76 2.19
N GLU A 126 -6.60 11.31 1.73
CA GLU A 126 -7.39 10.79 0.61
C GLU A 126 -6.88 11.44 -0.68
N PRO A 127 -6.20 10.69 -1.58
CA PRO A 127 -5.59 11.23 -2.79
C PRO A 127 -6.55 12.06 -3.66
N LEU A 128 -7.81 11.64 -3.77
CA LEU A 128 -8.81 12.36 -4.58
C LEU A 128 -9.12 13.78 -4.08
N PHE A 129 -8.82 14.07 -2.80
CA PHE A 129 -9.00 15.37 -2.18
C PHE A 129 -7.68 16.09 -1.87
N ALA A 130 -6.55 15.60 -2.37
CA ALA A 130 -5.22 16.16 -2.06
C ALA A 130 -5.03 17.63 -2.49
N ALA A 131 -5.82 18.12 -3.45
CA ALA A 131 -5.82 19.54 -3.84
C ALA A 131 -6.61 20.45 -2.89
N ASN A 132 -7.41 19.88 -1.99
CA ASN A 132 -8.22 20.60 -1.01
C ASN A 132 -7.43 20.77 0.30
N PRO A 133 -7.81 21.73 1.17
CA PRO A 133 -7.30 21.80 2.52
C PRO A 133 -7.51 20.47 3.28
N PRO A 134 -6.58 20.07 4.18
CA PRO A 134 -6.68 18.83 4.92
C PRO A 134 -7.97 18.77 5.75
N GLN A 135 -8.60 17.60 5.79
CA GLN A 135 -9.76 17.34 6.64
C GLN A 135 -9.31 16.92 8.05
N VAL A 136 -10.28 16.76 8.96
CA VAL A 136 -10.00 16.27 10.32
C VAL A 136 -9.35 14.89 10.25
N GLY A 137 -8.18 14.75 10.87
CA GLY A 137 -7.41 13.50 10.88
C GLY A 137 -6.44 13.33 9.70
N ASP A 138 -6.51 14.21 8.69
CA ASP A 138 -5.53 14.21 7.61
C ASP A 138 -4.19 14.78 8.07
N VAL A 139 -3.12 14.21 7.53
CA VAL A 139 -1.75 14.69 7.68
C VAL A 139 -1.19 14.88 6.28
N TYR A 140 -0.98 16.13 5.89
CA TYR A 140 -0.42 16.47 4.59
C TYR A 140 1.11 16.58 4.71
N PRO A 141 1.87 15.78 3.96
CA PRO A 141 3.32 15.85 3.97
C PRO A 141 3.82 17.03 3.13
N GLU A 142 5.03 17.50 3.40
CA GLU A 142 5.66 18.61 2.67
C GLU A 142 5.87 18.31 1.18
N TRP A 143 6.03 17.03 0.81
CA TRP A 143 6.22 16.60 -0.56
C TRP A 143 4.92 16.54 -1.38
N LEU A 144 3.76 16.78 -0.77
CA LEU A 144 2.47 16.67 -1.44
C LEU A 144 2.30 17.77 -2.50
N ASP A 145 2.17 17.36 -3.75
CA ASP A 145 1.67 18.20 -4.83
C ASP A 145 0.20 17.82 -5.08
N GLY A 146 -0.73 18.55 -4.47
CA GLY A 146 -2.17 18.26 -4.59
C GLY A 146 -2.68 18.28 -6.04
N GLY A 147 -2.08 19.10 -6.92
CA GLY A 147 -2.44 19.17 -8.34
C GLY A 147 -2.08 17.92 -9.14
N ALA A 148 -1.23 17.05 -8.57
CA ALA A 148 -0.89 15.76 -9.13
C ALA A 148 -2.06 14.77 -9.15
N PHE A 149 -3.01 14.93 -8.23
CA PHE A 149 -4.06 13.96 -7.97
C PHE A 149 -5.39 14.47 -8.52
N THR A 150 -5.79 13.92 -9.66
CA THR A 150 -7.10 14.18 -10.26
C THR A 150 -7.90 12.89 -10.32
N ALA A 151 -9.21 12.97 -10.46
CA ALA A 151 -10.06 11.79 -10.66
C ALA A 151 -9.57 10.87 -11.79
N ALA A 152 -8.93 11.44 -12.82
CA ALA A 152 -8.40 10.69 -13.95
C ALA A 152 -7.02 10.06 -13.71
N THR A 153 -6.28 10.48 -12.67
CA THR A 153 -4.84 10.16 -12.55
C THR A 153 -4.34 9.87 -11.14
N TYR A 154 -5.23 9.81 -10.14
CA TYR A 154 -4.84 9.65 -8.75
C TYR A 154 -4.14 8.31 -8.47
N ARG A 155 -4.49 7.23 -9.19
CA ARG A 155 -3.88 5.90 -8.98
C ARG A 155 -2.44 5.89 -9.49
N SER A 156 -2.19 6.39 -10.71
CA SER A 156 -0.82 6.53 -11.21
C SER A 156 0.00 7.53 -10.39
N ALA A 157 -0.64 8.59 -9.86
CA ALA A 157 0.01 9.53 -8.94
C ALA A 157 0.43 8.87 -7.62
N CYS A 158 -0.40 7.98 -7.07
CA CYS A 158 -0.04 7.21 -5.88
C CYS A 158 1.17 6.30 -6.13
N LEU A 159 1.19 5.53 -7.22
CA LEU A 159 2.33 4.69 -7.58
C LEU A 159 3.61 5.52 -7.84
N ALA A 160 3.47 6.69 -8.46
CA ALA A 160 4.57 7.63 -8.66
C ALA A 160 5.14 8.15 -7.34
N VAL A 161 4.29 8.46 -6.36
CA VAL A 161 4.70 8.87 -5.01
C VAL A 161 5.43 7.73 -4.30
N VAL A 162 4.88 6.50 -4.32
CA VAL A 162 5.56 5.33 -3.74
C VAL A 162 6.95 5.18 -4.33
N GLN A 163 7.06 5.23 -5.66
CA GLN A 163 8.36 5.13 -6.34
C GLN A 163 9.29 6.30 -6.00
N GLN A 164 8.80 7.53 -5.95
CA GLN A 164 9.61 8.71 -5.65
C GLN A 164 10.17 8.67 -4.23
N GLN A 165 9.35 8.28 -3.25
CA GLN A 165 9.71 8.32 -1.83
C GLN A 165 10.52 7.10 -1.40
N THR A 166 10.35 5.95 -2.08
CA THR A 166 10.96 4.69 -1.67
C THR A 166 11.91 4.11 -2.71
N GLY A 167 12.01 4.67 -3.91
CA GLY A 167 12.79 4.10 -5.00
C GLY A 167 12.23 2.79 -5.58
N VAL A 168 11.14 2.24 -5.02
CA VAL A 168 10.50 1.01 -5.48
C VAL A 168 9.43 1.35 -6.52
N ALA A 169 9.73 1.03 -7.78
CA ALA A 169 8.75 1.12 -8.85
C ALA A 169 7.85 -0.12 -8.83
N PHE A 170 6.54 0.07 -8.92
CA PHE A 170 5.62 -1.04 -9.11
C PHE A 170 5.91 -1.77 -10.43
N ASP A 171 6.13 -3.09 -10.37
CA ASP A 171 6.23 -3.94 -11.55
C ASP A 171 4.91 -4.71 -11.72
N ARG A 172 4.27 -4.56 -12.88
CA ARG A 172 3.01 -5.25 -13.19
C ARG A 172 3.12 -6.77 -13.07
N LYS A 173 4.32 -7.34 -13.27
CA LYS A 173 4.58 -8.78 -13.09
C LYS A 173 4.35 -9.26 -11.66
N TRP A 174 4.35 -8.37 -10.66
CA TRP A 174 4.04 -8.75 -9.29
C TRP A 174 2.62 -9.28 -9.13
N LEU A 175 1.69 -8.86 -9.99
CA LEU A 175 0.30 -9.35 -10.00
C LEU A 175 0.22 -10.83 -10.42
N GLU A 176 1.13 -11.26 -11.28
CA GLU A 176 1.19 -12.61 -11.86
C GLU A 176 2.18 -13.52 -11.11
N THR A 177 3.04 -12.96 -10.27
CA THR A 177 4.05 -13.72 -9.54
C THR A 177 3.44 -14.28 -8.25
N ALA A 178 3.71 -15.56 -7.99
CA ALA A 178 3.32 -16.17 -6.73
C ALA A 178 4.28 -15.76 -5.60
N TRP A 179 3.76 -15.09 -4.58
CA TRP A 179 4.51 -14.62 -3.41
C TRP A 179 4.03 -15.30 -2.14
N SER A 180 4.87 -15.34 -1.11
CA SER A 180 4.46 -15.84 0.21
C SER A 180 3.32 -14.99 0.75
N THR A 181 2.19 -15.63 1.04
CA THR A 181 0.97 -14.98 1.49
C THR A 181 0.69 -15.34 2.94
N PHE A 182 0.22 -14.37 3.70
CA PHE A 182 -0.12 -14.50 5.11
C PHE A 182 -1.57 -14.09 5.33
N ARG A 183 -2.26 -14.82 6.21
CA ARG A 183 -3.55 -14.38 6.75
C ARG A 183 -3.29 -13.33 7.82
N ILE A 184 -3.99 -12.21 7.72
CA ILE A 184 -3.90 -11.09 8.66
C ILE A 184 -5.29 -10.78 9.23
N PRO A 185 -5.40 -10.26 10.46
CA PRO A 185 -6.69 -9.81 10.99
C PRO A 185 -7.15 -8.56 10.24
N VAL A 186 -8.47 -8.45 10.03
CA VAL A 186 -9.10 -7.17 9.67
C VAL A 186 -9.29 -6.37 10.96
N ARG A 187 -8.96 -5.08 10.91
CA ARG A 187 -9.14 -4.14 12.03
C ARG A 187 -10.05 -3.00 11.61
#